data_AF-L1J3R0-F1
#
_entry.id   AF-L1J3R0-F1
#
_cell.length_a   1.000
_cell.length_b   1.000
_cell.length_c   1.000
_cell.angle_alpha   90.00
_cell.angle_beta   90.00
_cell.angle_gamma   90.00
#
_symmetry.space_group_name_H-M   'P 1'
#
loop_
_entity.id
_entity.type
_entity.pdbx_description
1 polymer ?
#
loop_
_entity_poly.entity_id
_entity_poly.type
_entity_poly.pdbx_seq_one_letter_code
_entity_poly.pdbx_strand_id
1 'polypeptide(L)'
;MSTTPATKREVAESSFDLLHHAIVDKISSSNRNHPEKDLEMIGYTVGQKLVERYVKEKPILENDLAVITFLCKDFWTEVYGKQMDKLRTNHKGVFELQDHRFRALLRVSAVPHSALWNDSRFSVRLGA
;
A
#
# COMPACT_ATOMS: atom_id res chain seq x y z
N MET A 1 -37.86 -3.44 -4.36
CA MET A 1 -37.01 -2.31 -4.75
C MET A 1 -35.68 -2.88 -5.24
N SER A 2 -35.46 -2.92 -6.55
CA SER A 2 -34.24 -3.46 -7.16
C SER A 2 -33.16 -2.37 -7.19
N THR A 3 -32.12 -2.49 -6.38
CA THR A 3 -30.94 -1.62 -6.47
C THR A 3 -30.14 -2.01 -7.71
N THR A 4 -30.08 -1.12 -8.70
CA THR A 4 -29.21 -1.26 -9.87
C THR A 4 -27.76 -1.41 -9.40
N PRO A 5 -26.99 -2.41 -9.89
CA PRO A 5 -25.60 -2.58 -9.45
C PRO A 5 -24.80 -1.34 -9.85
N ALA A 6 -24.09 -0.75 -8.88
CA ALA A 6 -23.24 0.41 -9.12
C ALA A 6 -22.16 0.04 -10.14
N THR A 7 -22.14 0.72 -11.28
CA THR A 7 -21.14 0.50 -12.33
C THR A 7 -19.75 0.79 -11.78
N LYS A 8 -18.83 -0.19 -11.89
CA LYS A 8 -17.43 -0.01 -11.49
C LYS A 8 -16.82 1.07 -12.38
N ARG A 9 -16.44 2.21 -11.79
CA ARG A 9 -15.78 3.30 -12.52
C ARG A 9 -14.31 2.92 -12.70
N GLU A 10 -13.85 2.92 -13.94
CA GLU A 10 -12.46 2.67 -14.29
C GLU A 10 -11.74 4.01 -14.50
N VAL A 11 -10.46 4.05 -14.12
CA VAL A 11 -9.57 5.20 -14.31
C VAL A 11 -8.28 4.71 -14.95
N ALA A 12 -7.61 5.57 -15.70
CA ALA A 12 -6.34 5.23 -16.32
C ALA A 12 -5.29 4.92 -15.24
N GLU A 13 -4.46 3.92 -15.50
CA GLU A 13 -3.39 3.51 -14.57
C GLU A 13 -2.45 4.69 -14.25
N SER A 14 -2.14 5.50 -15.27
CA SER A 14 -1.29 6.69 -15.16
C SER A 14 -1.85 7.77 -14.24
N SER A 15 -3.16 7.80 -13.97
CA SER A 15 -3.76 8.78 -13.06
C SER A 15 -3.21 8.64 -11.65
N PHE A 16 -3.04 7.42 -11.15
CA PHE A 16 -2.45 7.19 -9.84
C PHE A 16 -0.96 7.55 -9.84
N ASP A 17 -0.22 7.12 -10.86
CA ASP A 17 1.23 7.32 -10.94
C ASP A 17 1.58 8.82 -10.95
N LEU A 18 0.85 9.62 -11.75
CA LEU A 18 1.04 11.07 -11.85
C LEU A 18 0.62 11.78 -10.56
N LEU A 19 -0.50 11.38 -9.95
CA LEU A 19 -0.95 11.95 -8.68
C LEU A 19 0.05 11.66 -7.56
N HIS A 20 0.50 10.42 -7.44
CA HIS A 20 1.49 10.01 -6.44
C HIS A 20 2.79 10.80 -6.61
N HIS A 21 3.29 10.92 -7.84
CA HIS A 21 4.49 11.71 -8.13
C HIS A 21 4.32 13.19 -7.72
N ALA A 22 3.19 13.81 -8.06
CA ALA A 22 2.92 15.20 -7.70
C ALA A 22 2.82 15.40 -6.18
N ILE A 23 2.22 14.44 -5.44
CA ILE A 23 2.14 14.48 -3.98
C ILE A 23 3.54 14.39 -3.36
N VAL A 24 4.35 13.42 -3.79
CA VAL A 24 5.73 13.25 -3.30
C VAL A 24 6.57 14.49 -3.59
N ASP A 25 6.54 15.01 -4.82
CA ASP A 25 7.28 16.22 -5.20
C ASP A 25 6.86 17.44 -4.36
N LYS A 26 5.56 17.63 -4.14
CA LYS A 26 5.04 18.72 -3.31
C LYS A 26 5.47 18.61 -1.85
N ILE A 27 5.48 17.40 -1.30
CA ILE A 27 5.87 17.14 0.08
C ILE A 27 7.40 17.27 0.24
N SER A 28 8.17 16.72 -0.69
CA SER A 28 9.63 16.79 -0.70
C SER A 28 10.17 18.20 -0.92
N SER A 29 9.46 19.04 -1.68
CA SER A 29 9.79 20.46 -1.87
C SER A 29 9.40 21.34 -0.67
N SER A 30 8.68 20.80 0.31
CA SER A 30 8.31 21.54 1.53
C SER A 30 9.53 21.74 2.43
N ASN A 31 9.69 22.93 3.02
CA ASN A 31 10.77 23.25 3.96
C ASN A 31 10.53 22.67 5.38
N ARG A 32 9.99 21.46 5.47
CA ARG A 32 9.66 20.77 6.73
C ARG A 32 10.75 19.76 7.08
N ASN A 33 10.99 19.57 8.38
CA ASN A 33 12.03 18.66 8.88
C ASN A 33 11.69 17.17 8.68
N HIS A 34 10.41 16.83 8.47
CA HIS A 34 9.90 15.45 8.39
C HIS A 34 8.82 15.26 7.31
N PRO A 35 9.15 15.48 6.02
CA PRO A 35 8.19 15.32 4.92
C PRO A 35 7.58 13.91 4.84
N GLU A 36 8.30 12.88 5.31
CA GLU A 36 7.82 11.50 5.36
C GLU A 36 6.57 11.31 6.23
N LYS A 37 6.40 12.13 7.28
CA LYS A 37 5.22 12.04 8.18
C LYS A 37 3.93 12.47 7.48
N ASP A 38 4.02 13.37 6.52
CA ASP A 38 2.86 13.79 5.73
C ASP A 38 2.41 12.68 4.79
N LEU A 39 3.37 12.02 4.13
CA LEU A 39 3.10 10.84 3.31
C LEU A 39 2.50 9.71 4.16
N GLU A 40 3.02 9.48 5.36
CA GLU A 40 2.47 8.51 6.31
C GLU A 40 1.03 8.85 6.69
N MET A 41 0.72 10.11 7.01
CA MET A 41 -0.62 10.55 7.37
C MET A 41 -1.62 10.40 6.21
N ILE A 42 -1.20 10.73 4.99
CA ILE A 42 -2.01 10.52 3.78
C ILE A 42 -2.27 9.02 3.60
N GLY A 43 -1.22 8.19 3.70
CA GLY A 43 -1.32 6.74 3.59
C GLY A 43 -2.25 6.13 4.64
N TYR A 44 -2.14 6.57 5.89
CA TYR A 44 -3.01 6.14 7.00
C TYR A 44 -4.48 6.48 6.71
N THR A 45 -4.75 7.73 6.32
CA THR A 45 -6.12 8.21 6.06
C THR A 45 -6.77 7.48 4.89
N VAL A 46 -6.01 7.27 3.81
CA VAL A 46 -6.49 6.52 2.63
C VAL A 46 -6.68 5.05 2.98
N GLY A 47 -5.70 4.44 3.65
CA GLY A 47 -5.72 3.04 4.07
C GLY A 47 -6.92 2.71 4.95
N GLN A 48 -7.23 3.55 5.94
CA GLN A 48 -8.40 3.36 6.81
C GLN A 48 -9.70 3.29 6.01
N LYS A 49 -9.93 4.27 5.12
CA LYS A 49 -11.14 4.31 4.27
C LYS A 49 -11.23 3.11 3.32
N LEU A 50 -10.10 2.67 2.77
CA LEU A 50 -10.05 1.50 1.90
C LEU A 50 -10.35 0.22 2.67
N VAL A 51 -9.76 0.04 3.86
CA VAL A 51 -10.03 -1.13 4.71
C VAL A 51 -11.51 -1.18 5.06
N GLU A 52 -12.11 -0.10 5.55
CA GLU A 52 -13.56 -0.03 5.86
C GLU A 52 -14.42 -0.47 4.68
N ARG A 53 -14.04 -0.07 3.45
CA ARG A 53 -14.73 -0.48 2.22
C ARG A 53 -14.55 -1.96 1.91
N TYR A 54 -13.33 -2.49 1.98
CA TYR A 54 -13.00 -3.85 1.53
C TYR A 54 -13.33 -4.94 2.56
N VAL A 55 -13.47 -4.59 3.84
CA VAL A 55 -13.87 -5.55 4.88
C VAL A 55 -15.38 -5.66 5.05
N LYS A 56 -16.18 -4.74 4.47
CA LYS A 56 -17.64 -4.66 4.66
C LYS A 56 -18.38 -5.97 4.38
N GLU A 57 -17.92 -6.75 3.41
CA GLU A 57 -18.53 -8.02 2.98
C GLU A 57 -17.70 -9.25 3.39
N LYS A 58 -16.69 -9.08 4.24
CA LYS A 58 -15.78 -10.16 4.67
C LYS A 58 -16.07 -10.61 6.10
N PRO A 59 -15.66 -11.84 6.47
CA PRO A 59 -15.64 -12.29 7.86
C PRO A 59 -14.86 -11.33 8.74
N ILE A 60 -15.24 -11.27 10.02
CA ILE A 60 -14.56 -10.44 11.02
C ILE A 60 -13.09 -10.85 11.08
N LEU A 61 -12.20 -9.86 11.10
CA LEU A 61 -10.76 -10.06 11.26
C LEU A 61 -10.45 -10.25 12.75
N GLU A 62 -10.71 -11.45 13.27
CA GLU A 62 -10.71 -11.74 14.72
C GLU A 62 -9.31 -11.86 15.35
N ASN A 63 -8.26 -12.08 14.55
CA ASN A 63 -6.91 -12.27 15.05
C ASN A 63 -5.85 -11.79 14.03
N ASP A 64 -4.61 -11.69 14.48
CA ASP A 64 -3.48 -11.21 13.68
C ASP A 64 -3.31 -12.03 12.39
N LEU A 65 -3.53 -13.35 12.42
CA LEU A 65 -3.41 -14.19 11.24
C LEU A 65 -4.48 -13.85 10.19
N ALA A 66 -5.71 -13.57 10.62
CA ALA A 66 -6.79 -13.13 9.74
C ALA A 66 -6.47 -11.75 9.14
N VAL A 67 -5.97 -10.81 9.95
CA VAL A 67 -5.54 -9.47 9.51
C VAL A 67 -4.43 -9.56 8.47
N ILE A 68 -3.37 -10.33 8.75
CA ILE A 68 -2.23 -10.48 7.83
C ILE A 68 -2.64 -11.20 6.54
N THR A 69 -3.53 -12.19 6.63
CA THR A 69 -4.05 -12.88 5.44
C THR A 69 -4.85 -11.93 4.57
N PHE A 70 -5.74 -11.13 5.16
CA PHE A 70 -6.50 -10.11 4.46
C PHE A 70 -5.57 -9.08 3.80
N LEU A 71 -4.58 -8.56 4.53
CA LEU A 71 -3.62 -7.59 4.00
C LEU A 71 -2.85 -8.15 2.80
N CYS A 72 -2.32 -9.37 2.92
CA CYS A 72 -1.45 -9.96 1.89
C CYS A 72 -2.21 -10.39 0.63
N LYS A 73 -3.43 -10.92 0.79
CA LYS A 73 -4.16 -11.58 -0.31
C LYS A 73 -5.26 -10.73 -0.90
N ASP A 74 -6.02 -10.05 -0.05
CA ASP A 74 -7.20 -9.30 -0.47
C ASP A 74 -6.86 -7.84 -0.69
N PHE A 75 -6.43 -7.14 0.37
CA PHE A 75 -6.19 -5.71 0.33
C PHE A 75 -5.14 -5.34 -0.72
N TRP A 76 -4.01 -6.05 -0.74
CA TRP A 76 -2.95 -5.78 -1.72
C TRP A 76 -3.42 -6.04 -3.16
N THR A 77 -4.23 -7.07 -3.38
CA THR A 77 -4.79 -7.38 -4.71
C THR A 77 -5.76 -6.30 -5.16
N GLU A 78 -6.63 -5.82 -4.27
CA GLU A 78 -7.58 -4.75 -4.60
C GLU A 78 -6.90 -3.40 -4.87
N VAL A 79 -5.79 -3.10 -4.20
CA VAL A 79 -5.10 -1.81 -4.35
C VAL A 79 -4.06 -1.83 -5.47
N TYR A 80 -3.28 -2.90 -5.58
CA TYR A 80 -2.12 -2.99 -6.48
C TYR A 80 -2.24 -4.06 -7.56
N GLY A 81 -3.35 -4.80 -7.60
CA GLY A 81 -3.59 -5.83 -8.62
C GLY A 81 -2.76 -7.10 -8.45
N LYS A 82 -2.09 -7.27 -7.30
CA LYS A 82 -1.30 -8.47 -6.98
C LYS A 82 -1.29 -8.76 -5.47
N GLN A 83 -0.97 -10.00 -5.11
CA GLN A 83 -0.71 -10.38 -3.72
C GLN A 83 0.69 -9.92 -3.28
N MET A 84 0.93 -9.87 -1.97
CA MET A 84 2.27 -9.70 -1.41
C MET A 84 3.21 -10.82 -1.88
N ASP A 85 4.45 -10.46 -2.26
CA ASP A 85 5.43 -11.42 -2.77
C ASP A 85 6.01 -12.29 -1.65
N LYS A 86 6.15 -11.73 -0.44
CA LYS A 86 6.71 -12.43 0.71
C LYS A 86 6.06 -12.04 2.02
N LEU A 87 5.78 -13.04 2.85
CA LEU A 87 5.42 -12.89 4.26
C LEU A 87 6.41 -13.69 5.10
N ARG A 88 7.00 -13.05 6.11
CA ARG A 88 7.78 -13.71 7.18
C ARG A 88 7.16 -13.35 8.52
N THR A 89 7.24 -14.26 9.48
CA THR A 89 6.84 -14.01 10.87
C THR A 89 7.90 -14.55 11.80
N ASN A 90 8.03 -13.95 12.99
CA ASN A 90 8.78 -14.56 14.09
C ASN A 90 7.82 -15.14 15.14
N HIS A 91 8.37 -15.82 16.16
CA HIS A 91 7.61 -16.40 17.27
C HIS A 91 7.04 -15.33 18.24
N LYS A 92 7.33 -14.04 18.01
CA LYS A 92 6.88 -12.91 18.84
C LYS A 92 5.71 -12.15 18.22
N GLY A 93 5.10 -12.69 17.15
CA GLY A 93 3.98 -12.02 16.47
C GLY A 93 4.41 -10.82 15.60
N VAL A 94 5.69 -10.76 15.22
CA VAL A 94 6.18 -9.72 14.31
C VAL A 94 6.17 -10.24 12.88
N PHE A 95 5.46 -9.54 12.00
CA PHE A 95 5.33 -9.88 10.58
C PHE A 95 6.17 -8.94 9.71
N GLU A 96 6.87 -9.49 8.73
CA GLU A 96 7.59 -8.76 7.69
C GLU A 96 6.93 -9.07 6.34
N LEU A 97 6.36 -8.04 5.72
CA LEU A 97 5.71 -8.09 4.41
C LEU A 97 6.65 -7.55 3.36
N GLN A 98 6.81 -8.21 2.21
CA GLN A 98 7.61 -7.68 1.11
C GLN A 98 6.84 -7.66 -0.22
N ASP A 99 6.95 -6.54 -0.92
CA ASP A 99 6.56 -6.37 -2.32
C ASP A 99 7.81 -5.99 -3.13
N HIS A 100 8.22 -6.83 -4.09
CA HIS A 100 9.45 -6.69 -4.90
C HIS A 100 9.30 -5.77 -6.11
N ARG A 101 8.08 -5.37 -6.45
CA ARG A 101 7.77 -4.48 -7.57
C ARG A 101 6.76 -3.44 -7.12
N PHE A 102 7.08 -2.78 -6.02
CA PHE A 102 6.14 -1.87 -5.39
C PHE A 102 5.83 -0.70 -6.33
N ARG A 103 4.60 -0.65 -6.82
CA ARG A 103 4.21 0.20 -7.96
C ARG A 103 4.48 1.68 -7.73
N ALA A 104 4.30 2.16 -6.51
CA ALA A 104 4.55 3.55 -6.15
C ALA A 104 6.04 3.98 -6.32
N LEU A 105 6.97 3.02 -6.35
CA LEU A 105 8.40 3.27 -6.54
C LEU A 105 8.91 2.93 -7.94
N LEU A 106 8.16 2.15 -8.75
CA LEU A 106 8.62 1.67 -10.05
C LEU A 106 8.99 2.78 -11.05
N ARG A 107 8.41 3.98 -10.90
CA ARG A 107 8.63 5.12 -11.82
C ARG A 107 9.48 6.23 -11.21
N VAL A 108 10.04 6.03 -10.03
CA VAL A 108 10.97 6.97 -9.42
C VAL A 108 12.35 6.73 -10.05
N SER A 109 12.85 7.69 -10.82
CA SER A 109 14.20 7.60 -11.40
C SER A 109 15.24 7.71 -10.29
N ALA A 110 15.97 6.63 -10.04
CA ALA A 110 17.09 6.64 -9.10
C ALA A 110 18.31 7.34 -9.71
N VAL A 111 19.05 8.10 -8.89
CA VAL A 111 20.46 8.39 -9.19
C VAL A 111 21.21 7.06 -9.15
N PRO A 112 21.97 6.69 -10.21
CA PRO A 112 22.63 5.39 -10.28
C PRO A 112 23.83 5.35 -9.34
N HIS A 113 23.62 5.01 -8.06
CA HIS A 113 24.74 4.74 -7.15
C HIS A 113 24.53 3.49 -6.27
N SER A 114 23.47 2.71 -6.42
CA SER A 114 23.43 1.40 -5.76
C SER A 114 22.57 0.40 -6.51
N ALA A 115 23.12 -0.80 -6.69
CA ALA A 115 22.42 -2.00 -7.16
C ALA A 115 21.25 -2.45 -6.24
N LEU A 116 20.83 -1.59 -5.30
CA LEU A 116 19.75 -1.81 -4.34
C LEU A 116 18.37 -1.40 -4.87
N TRP A 117 18.29 -0.53 -5.88
CA TRP A 117 17.00 -0.03 -6.42
C TRP A 117 16.34 -0.95 -7.46
N ASN A 118 17.11 -1.82 -8.12
CA ASN A 118 16.58 -2.81 -9.07
C ASN A 118 15.60 -3.80 -8.40
N ASP A 119 15.63 -3.85 -7.06
CA ASP A 119 14.69 -4.61 -6.25
C ASP A 119 13.88 -3.56 -5.48
N SER A 120 12.92 -2.92 -6.15
CA SER A 120 11.98 -1.92 -5.58
C SER A 120 11.11 -2.57 -4.50
N ARG A 121 11.77 -2.86 -3.39
CA ARG A 121 11.28 -3.65 -2.28
C ARG A 121 10.71 -2.75 -1.22
N PHE A 122 9.42 -2.85 -1.02
CA PHE A 122 8.77 -2.30 0.15
C PHE A 122 8.73 -3.37 1.24
N SER A 123 9.16 -3.02 2.45
CA SER A 123 9.09 -3.90 3.62
C SER A 123 8.40 -3.21 4.79
N VAL A 124 7.37 -3.84 5.36
CA VAL A 124 6.70 -3.35 6.57
C VAL A 124 6.82 -4.38 7.67
N ARG A 125 7.13 -3.88 8.87
CA ARG A 125 7.09 -4.65 10.10
C ARG A 125 5.79 -4.35 10.85
N LEU A 126 5.00 -5.37 11.16
CA LEU A 126 3.79 -5.27 11.99
C LEU A 126 4.02 -6.03 13.29
N GLY A 127 3.67 -5.45 14.43
CA GLY A 127 3.98 -5.99 15.77
C GLY A 127 5.13 -5.21 16.46
N ALA A 128 5.09 -5.17 17.80
CA ALA A 128 6.07 -4.48 18.64
C ALA A 128 7.41 -5.24 18.76
#